data_AF-A0A7J6Q0M3-F1
#
_entry.id   AF-A0A7J6Q0M3-F1
#
_cell.length_a   1.000
_cell.length_b   1.000
_cell.length_c   1.000
_cell.angle_alpha   90.00
_cell.angle_beta   90.00
_cell.angle_gamma   90.00
#
_symmetry.space_group_name_H-M   'P 1'
#
loop_
_entity.id
_entity.type
_entity.pdbx_description
1 polymer ?
#
loop_
_entity_poly.entity_id
_entity_poly.type
_entity_poly.pdbx_seq_one_letter_code
_entity_poly.pdbx_strand_id
1 'polypeptide(L)'
;IQDDQLRQVQGGPTEGGTLLTRQMAMGFAEAYDQVSILFSDVVAFTAIGSSIEPEELVQLLNELFTLFDDIAEECGLEKIKTIGDAYMAAAGLPRHNPMHAHATARMGLMMIE
;
A
#
# COMPACT_ATOMS: atom_id res chain seq x y z
N ILE A 1 10.12 -33.58 10.51
CA ILE A 1 10.02 -34.34 9.23
C ILE A 1 9.54 -33.31 8.19
N GLN A 2 10.32 -32.77 7.25
CA GLN A 2 11.61 -33.13 6.67
C GLN A 2 12.66 -32.04 6.92
N ASP A 3 13.88 -32.48 7.23
CA ASP A 3 15.10 -31.67 7.39
C ASP A 3 16.27 -32.38 6.67
N ASP A 4 16.02 -32.93 5.47
CA ASP A 4 16.93 -33.95 4.92
C ASP A 4 17.03 -33.99 3.38
N GLN A 5 17.24 -32.84 2.75
CA GLN A 5 17.64 -32.77 1.33
C GLN A 5 18.71 -31.68 1.10
N LEU A 6 19.86 -31.82 1.76
CA LEU A 6 21.10 -31.17 1.35
C LEU A 6 22.19 -32.23 1.15
N ARG A 7 22.15 -32.92 0.01
CA ARG A 7 23.29 -33.66 -0.52
C ARG A 7 23.44 -33.40 -2.02
N GLN A 8 24.46 -32.59 -2.31
CA GLN A 8 25.38 -32.62 -3.45
C GLN A 8 24.85 -33.07 -4.82
N VAL A 9 24.86 -32.15 -5.78
CA VAL A 9 25.35 -32.45 -7.14
C VAL A 9 26.20 -31.27 -7.61
N GLN A 10 27.52 -31.46 -7.63
CA GLN A 10 28.41 -30.76 -8.56
C GLN A 10 28.41 -31.55 -9.87
N GLY A 11 28.17 -30.86 -11.00
CA GLY A 11 28.27 -31.37 -12.36
C GLY A 11 28.23 -30.21 -13.34
N GLY A 12 29.19 -30.14 -14.27
CA GLY A 12 29.50 -29.00 -15.14
C GLY A 12 28.47 -28.69 -16.24
N PRO A 13 28.82 -27.81 -17.20
CA PRO A 13 27.86 -27.08 -18.01
C PRO A 13 27.33 -27.94 -19.16
N THR A 14 26.01 -27.95 -19.34
CA THR A 14 25.37 -28.48 -20.54
C THR A 14 24.28 -27.52 -21.00
N GLU A 15 24.34 -27.27 -22.30
CA GLU A 15 23.63 -26.27 -23.09
C GLU A 15 22.11 -26.45 -23.10
N GLY A 16 21.41 -25.35 -23.39
CA GLY A 16 20.15 -25.42 -24.14
C GLY A 16 18.90 -25.76 -23.32
N GLY A 17 18.62 -24.97 -22.28
CA GLY A 17 17.29 -24.92 -21.69
C GLY A 17 17.00 -23.48 -21.30
N THR A 18 16.15 -22.79 -22.06
CA THR A 18 15.57 -21.52 -21.64
C THR A 18 14.79 -21.79 -20.36
N LEU A 19 15.48 -21.64 -19.23
CA LEU A 19 14.87 -21.49 -17.93
C LEU A 19 14.01 -20.24 -18.07
N LEU A 20 12.71 -20.46 -18.22
CA LEU A 20 11.68 -19.49 -17.86
C LEU A 20 11.91 -19.23 -16.37
N THR A 21 12.88 -18.35 -16.10
CA THR A 21 13.10 -17.75 -14.80
C THR A 21 11.77 -17.13 -14.48
N ARG A 22 11.00 -17.82 -13.65
CA ARG A 22 9.83 -17.31 -12.96
C ARG A 22 10.27 -15.94 -12.48
N GLN A 23 9.79 -14.90 -13.15
CA GLN A 23 10.01 -13.51 -12.75
C GLN A 23 9.22 -13.35 -11.46
N MET A 24 9.74 -13.88 -10.36
CA MET A 24 9.42 -13.43 -9.04
C MET A 24 9.83 -11.97 -9.10
N ALA A 25 8.86 -11.06 -9.06
CA ALA A 25 9.11 -9.64 -9.04
C ALA A 25 10.08 -9.38 -7.88
N MET A 26 11.37 -9.30 -8.17
CA MET A 26 12.39 -8.93 -7.21
C MET A 26 12.12 -7.46 -6.98
N GLY A 27 11.37 -7.17 -5.93
CA GLY A 27 10.93 -5.81 -5.62
C GLY A 27 12.14 -4.90 -5.51
N PHE A 28 12.16 -3.84 -6.31
CA PHE A 28 13.09 -2.74 -6.08
C PHE A 28 12.66 -2.04 -4.79
N ALA A 29 13.51 -2.06 -3.77
CA ALA A 29 13.29 -1.36 -2.52
C ALA A 29 14.11 -0.07 -2.52
N GLU A 30 13.44 1.04 -2.27
CA GLU A 30 14.07 2.36 -2.10
C GLU A 30 13.86 2.82 -0.66
N ALA A 31 14.92 3.37 -0.07
CA ALA A 31 14.89 3.91 1.28
C ALA A 31 14.68 5.43 1.23
N TYR A 32 13.78 5.92 2.08
CA TYR A 32 13.51 7.35 2.26
C TYR A 32 13.78 7.72 3.71
N ASP A 33 14.70 8.65 3.95
CA ASP A 33 15.16 9.00 5.31
C ASP A 33 14.11 9.77 6.13
N GLN A 34 13.30 10.60 5.46
CA GLN A 34 12.32 11.48 6.10
C GLN A 34 10.98 11.44 5.37
N VAL A 35 10.02 10.74 5.98
CA VAL A 35 8.66 10.59 5.48
C VAL A 35 7.65 10.70 6.63
N SER A 36 6.41 11.05 6.30
CA SER A 36 5.27 10.96 7.23
C SER A 36 4.19 10.10 6.60
N ILE A 37 3.62 9.20 7.40
CA ILE A 37 2.61 8.25 6.94
C ILE A 37 1.30 8.54 7.70
N LEU A 38 0.20 8.61 6.97
CA LEU A 38 -1.16 8.69 7.49
C LEU A 38 -1.87 7.36 7.29
N PHE A 39 -2.52 6.89 8.34
CA PHE A 39 -3.50 5.81 8.29
C PHE A 39 -4.85 6.36 8.75
N SER A 40 -5.88 6.07 7.97
CA SER A 40 -7.27 6.31 8.34
C SER A 40 -8.03 4.99 8.23
N ASP A 41 -8.96 4.76 9.15
CA ASP A 41 -9.78 3.54 9.18
C ASP A 41 -11.25 3.93 9.33
N VAL A 42 -12.12 3.26 8.59
CA VAL A 42 -13.56 3.53 8.63
C VAL A 42 -14.17 2.71 9.76
N VAL A 43 -14.37 3.37 10.90
CA VAL A 43 -15.00 2.74 12.06
C VAL A 43 -16.37 2.17 11.67
N ALA A 44 -16.63 0.93 12.10
CA ALA A 44 -17.90 0.21 11.96
C ALA A 44 -18.19 -0.42 10.58
N PHE A 45 -17.22 -0.57 9.67
CA PHE A 45 -17.37 -1.37 8.44
C PHE A 45 -17.96 -2.76 8.72
N THR A 46 -17.50 -3.45 9.77
CA THR A 46 -17.99 -4.79 10.13
C THR A 46 -19.45 -4.79 10.61
N ALA A 47 -19.89 -3.75 11.31
CA ALA A 47 -21.25 -3.64 11.81
C ALA A 47 -22.22 -3.18 10.71
N ILE A 48 -21.80 -2.22 9.89
CA ILE A 48 -22.58 -1.66 8.78
C ILE A 48 -22.72 -2.67 7.66
N GLY A 49 -21.66 -3.43 7.33
CA GLY A 49 -21.71 -4.48 6.32
C GLY A 49 -22.64 -5.65 6.66
N SER A 50 -23.15 -5.71 7.90
CA SER A 50 -24.18 -6.68 8.30
C SER A 50 -25.62 -6.16 8.11
N SER A 51 -25.80 -4.88 7.75
CA SER A 51 -27.12 -4.21 7.68
C SER A 51 -27.36 -3.43 6.39
N ILE A 52 -26.33 -3.22 5.56
CA ILE A 52 -26.40 -2.53 4.26
C ILE A 52 -26.09 -3.56 3.16
N GLU A 53 -26.68 -3.39 1.98
CA GLU A 53 -26.38 -4.25 0.84
C GLU A 53 -24.91 -4.08 0.42
N PRO A 54 -24.19 -5.16 0.04
CA PRO A 54 -22.77 -5.09 -0.29
C PRO A 54 -22.44 -4.05 -1.37
N GLU A 55 -23.33 -3.86 -2.33
CA GLU A 55 -23.18 -2.88 -3.42
C GLU A 55 -23.18 -1.44 -2.90
N GLU A 56 -24.10 -1.12 -1.98
CA GLU A 56 -24.19 0.20 -1.35
C GLU A 56 -22.97 0.49 -0.46
N LEU A 57 -22.45 -0.53 0.23
CA LEU A 57 -21.24 -0.41 1.05
C LEU A 57 -20.01 -0.11 0.20
N VAL A 58 -19.86 -0.81 -0.92
CA VAL A 58 -18.75 -0.57 -1.87
C VAL A 58 -18.85 0.83 -2.46
N GLN A 59 -20.07 1.27 -2.81
CA GLN A 59 -20.27 2.62 -3.34
C GLN A 59 -19.89 3.69 -2.31
N LEU A 60 -20.32 3.54 -1.05
CA LEU A 60 -19.94 4.45 0.03
C LEU A 60 -18.42 4.53 0.23
N LEU A 61 -17.74 3.39 0.26
CA LEU A 61 -16.27 3.37 0.37
C LEU A 61 -15.60 4.04 -0.82
N ASN A 62 -16.11 3.80 -2.03
CA ASN A 62 -15.55 4.41 -3.22
C ASN A 62 -15.69 5.94 -3.20
N GLU A 63 -16.84 6.45 -2.78
CA GLU A 63 -17.07 7.89 -2.61
C GLU A 63 -16.12 8.49 -1.56
N LEU A 64 -15.99 7.84 -0.40
CA LEU A 64 -15.10 8.28 0.67
C LEU A 64 -13.63 8.29 0.24
N PHE A 65 -13.15 7.21 -0.40
CA PHE A 65 -11.77 7.13 -0.84
C PHE A 65 -11.46 8.06 -2.02
N THR A 66 -12.44 8.35 -2.86
CA THR A 66 -12.29 9.38 -3.90
C THR A 66 -12.06 10.75 -3.25
N LEU A 67 -12.84 11.10 -2.21
CA LEU A 67 -12.63 12.34 -1.46
C LEU A 67 -11.24 12.37 -0.80
N PHE A 68 -10.79 11.25 -0.23
CA PHE A 68 -9.45 11.18 0.36
C PHE A 68 -8.33 11.29 -0.67
N ASP A 69 -8.53 10.78 -1.88
CA ASP A 69 -7.59 10.92 -2.99
C ASP A 69 -7.45 12.40 -3.40
N ASP A 70 -8.57 13.13 -3.50
CA ASP A 70 -8.57 14.57 -3.82
C ASP A 70 -7.83 15.38 -2.73
N ILE A 71 -8.11 15.10 -1.46
CA ILE A 71 -7.44 15.77 -0.32
C ILE A 71 -5.94 15.41 -0.29
N ALA A 72 -5.57 14.17 -0.60
CA ALA A 72 -4.18 13.74 -0.66
C ALA A 72 -3.42 14.53 -1.74
N GLU A 73 -4.00 14.69 -2.93
CA GLU A 73 -3.43 15.49 -4.00
C GLU A 73 -3.26 16.95 -3.59
N GLU A 74 -4.29 17.56 -2.99
CA GLU A 74 -4.25 18.94 -2.49
C GLU A 74 -3.18 19.15 -1.40
N CYS A 75 -3.02 18.17 -0.51
CA CYS A 75 -2.03 18.23 0.56
C CYS A 75 -0.61 17.85 0.12
N GLY A 76 -0.45 17.25 -1.06
CA GLY A 76 0.82 16.77 -1.58
C GLY A 76 1.29 15.45 -0.95
N LEU A 77 0.35 14.55 -0.66
CA LEU A 77 0.61 13.17 -0.26
C LEU A 77 0.43 12.20 -1.43
N GLU A 78 1.20 11.13 -1.42
CA GLU A 78 1.05 9.99 -2.32
C GLU A 78 0.14 8.95 -1.67
N LYS A 79 -0.91 8.53 -2.36
CA LYS A 79 -1.71 7.36 -1.98
C LYS A 79 -0.85 6.10 -2.12
N ILE A 80 -0.67 5.34 -1.04
CA ILE A 80 0.14 4.12 -1.07
C ILE A 80 -0.71 2.90 -1.40
N LYS A 81 -1.79 2.71 -0.65
CA LYS A 81 -2.71 1.57 -0.81
C LYS A 81 -3.95 1.75 0.06
N THR A 82 -4.93 0.90 -0.20
CA THR A 82 -5.98 0.55 0.75
C THR A 82 -5.70 -0.83 1.35
N ILE A 83 -6.14 -1.04 2.60
CA ILE A 83 -6.07 -2.35 3.28
C ILE A 83 -7.46 -2.61 3.85
N GLY A 84 -8.33 -3.24 3.06
CA GLY A 84 -9.75 -3.33 3.40
C GLY A 84 -10.39 -1.93 3.38
N ASP A 85 -10.92 -1.53 4.54
CA ASP A 85 -11.52 -0.23 4.86
C ASP A 85 -10.52 0.84 5.32
N ALA A 86 -9.24 0.47 5.50
CA ALA A 86 -8.20 1.42 5.84
C ALA A 86 -7.59 2.09 4.59
N TYR A 87 -7.30 3.38 4.71
CA TYR A 87 -6.63 4.22 3.73
C TYR A 87 -5.22 4.59 4.21
N MET A 88 -4.22 4.44 3.34
CA MET A 88 -2.82 4.77 3.63
C MET A 88 -2.25 5.76 2.60
N ALA A 89 -1.72 6.88 3.10
CA ALA A 89 -1.00 7.87 2.29
C ALA A 89 0.30 8.31 2.97
N ALA A 90 1.25 8.83 2.18
CA ALA A 90 2.54 9.28 2.69
C ALA A 90 3.00 10.59 2.06
N ALA A 91 3.64 11.44 2.86
CA ALA A 91 4.35 12.63 2.42
C ALA A 91 5.87 12.40 2.46
N GLY A 92 6.60 13.08 1.58
CA GLY A 92 8.06 12.99 1.49
C GLY A 92 8.58 11.89 0.55
N LEU A 93 7.66 11.24 -0.17
CA LEU A 93 7.97 10.24 -1.21
C LEU A 93 6.97 10.35 -2.38
N PRO A 94 7.35 9.94 -3.61
CA PRO A 94 8.72 9.61 -4.01
C PRO A 94 9.64 10.85 -4.07
N ARG A 95 9.05 12.05 -3.97
CA ARG A 95 9.82 13.31 -3.90
C ARG A 95 9.95 13.77 -2.44
N HIS A 96 11.19 14.05 -2.03
CA HIS A 96 11.47 14.64 -0.73
C HIS A 96 10.67 15.92 -0.50
N ASN A 97 10.08 16.05 0.67
CA ASN A 97 9.32 17.21 1.10
C ASN A 97 9.74 17.59 2.53
N PRO A 98 10.45 18.71 2.76
CA PRO A 98 10.86 19.11 4.12
C PRO A 98 9.66 19.45 5.03
N MET A 99 8.48 19.69 4.45
CA MET A 99 7.23 19.93 5.16
C MET A 99 6.35 18.68 5.22
N HIS A 100 6.91 17.47 5.04
CA HIS A 100 6.17 16.20 4.99
C HIS A 100 5.21 16.06 6.19
N ALA A 101 5.68 16.31 7.41
CA ALA A 101 4.85 16.23 8.62
C ALA A 101 3.70 17.24 8.64
N HIS A 102 3.93 18.47 8.18
CA HIS A 102 2.89 19.50 8.12
C HIS A 102 1.84 19.17 7.05
N ALA A 103 2.26 18.69 5.88
CA ALA A 103 1.37 18.22 4.83
C ALA A 103 0.47 17.07 5.34
N THR A 104 1.07 16.09 6.01
CA THR A 104 0.32 14.96 6.59
C THR A 104 -0.67 15.40 7.67
N ALA A 105 -0.28 16.31 8.55
CA ALA A 105 -1.19 16.85 9.57
C ALA A 105 -2.35 17.64 8.94
N ARG A 106 -2.08 18.43 7.88
CA ARG A 106 -3.11 19.17 7.16
C ARG A 106 -4.12 18.24 6.47
N MET A 107 -3.64 17.16 5.83
CA MET A 107 -4.53 16.13 5.27
C MET A 107 -5.42 15.53 6.35
N GLY A 108 -4.85 15.13 7.50
CA GLY A 108 -5.63 14.58 8.60
C GLY A 108 -6.71 15.52 9.13
N LEU A 109 -6.49 16.84 9.09
CA LEU A 109 -7.50 17.84 9.42
C LEU A 109 -8.59 17.91 8.34
N MET A 110 -8.21 18.00 7.06
CA MET A 110 -9.19 18.07 5.96
C MET A 110 -10.05 16.81 5.83
N MET A 111 -9.54 15.64 6.23
CA MET A 111 -10.31 14.39 6.21
C MET A 111 -11.47 14.35 7.23
N ILE A 112 -11.45 15.23 8.25
CA ILE A 112 -12.45 15.26 9.32
C ILE A 112 -13.32 16.53 9.30
N GLU A 113 -13.07 17.45 8.38
CA GLU A 113 -13.85 18.68 8.13
C GLU A 113 -14.96 18.44 7.11
#